data_AF-A0A5R8L7P1-F1
#
_entry.id   AF-A0A5R8L7P1-F1
#
_cell.length_a   1.000
_cell.length_b   1.000
_cell.length_c   1.000
_cell.angle_alpha   90.00
_cell.angle_beta   90.00
_cell.angle_gamma   90.00
#
_symmetry.space_group_name_H-M   'P 1'
#
loop_
_entity.id
_entity.type
_entity.pdbx_description
1 polymer ?
#
loop_
_entity_poly.entity_id
_entity_poly.type
_entity_poly.pdbx_seq_one_letter_code
_entity_poly.pdbx_strand_id
1 'polypeptide(L)'
;MGGAVLANAMFEVPTAIATTERVTAGHLLGEIVATAGLVLVILSLARTNRGPLAAAAVGAYIGAAYWFTSSTSFANPAVTLGRVFTDTFAGIAPTSVLPFVAAQLIGAAIGVGLALFLFPGAARAAGDLVVPVTSTSSHT
;
A
#
# COMPACT_ATOMS: atom_id res chain seq x y z
N MET A 1 -3.55 -13.28 13.47
CA MET A 1 -3.56 -13.27 14.95
C MET A 1 -2.20 -13.64 15.54
N GLY A 2 -1.57 -14.75 15.15
CA GLY A 2 -0.28 -15.18 15.71
C GLY A 2 0.82 -14.10 15.73
N GLY A 3 0.95 -13.30 14.67
CA GLY A 3 1.90 -12.18 14.64
C GLY A 3 1.63 -11.08 15.69
N ALA A 4 0.36 -10.76 15.95
CA ALA A 4 0.00 -9.79 16.99
C ALA A 4 0.28 -10.33 18.39
N VAL A 5 -0.01 -11.62 18.63
CA VAL A 5 0.33 -12.30 19.90
C VAL A 5 1.84 -12.31 20.13
N LEU A 6 2.62 -12.64 19.09
CA LEU A 6 4.08 -12.62 19.17
C LEU A 6 4.62 -11.22 19.45
N ALA A 7 4.10 -10.19 18.77
CA ALA A 7 4.49 -8.81 19.03
C ALA A 7 4.15 -8.39 20.47
N ASN A 8 2.97 -8.71 20.97
CA ASN A 8 2.59 -8.43 22.36
C ASN A 8 3.55 -9.11 23.35
N ALA A 9 3.95 -10.36 23.11
CA ALA A 9 4.94 -11.06 23.92
C ALA A 9 6.32 -10.38 23.88
N MET A 10 6.77 -9.90 22.72
CA MET A 10 8.04 -9.16 22.58
C MET A 10 8.09 -7.89 23.42
N PHE A 11 6.93 -7.26 23.67
CA PHE A 11 6.80 -6.02 24.46
C PHE A 11 6.24 -6.27 25.87
N GLU A 12 6.15 -7.52 26.31
CA GLU A 12 5.63 -7.91 27.63
C GLU A 12 4.23 -7.34 27.95
N VAL A 13 3.37 -7.22 26.93
CA VAL A 13 1.98 -6.76 27.09
C VAL A 13 0.97 -7.89 26.89
N PRO A 14 -0.17 -7.90 27.62
CA PRO A 14 -1.24 -8.86 27.37
C PRO A 14 -1.85 -8.69 25.99
N THR A 15 -2.31 -9.81 25.39
CA THR A 15 -3.17 -9.73 24.20
C THR A 15 -4.58 -9.32 24.64
N ALA A 16 -5.04 -8.17 24.15
CA ALA A 16 -6.31 -7.57 24.49
C ALA A 16 -6.96 -6.93 23.26
N ILE A 17 -8.27 -6.73 23.30
CA ILE A 17 -8.97 -5.98 22.25
C ILE A 17 -8.72 -4.49 22.45
N ALA A 18 -8.22 -3.83 21.40
CA ALA A 18 -7.90 -2.42 21.42
C ALA A 18 -9.15 -1.55 21.60
N THR A 19 -9.02 -0.50 22.39
CA THR A 19 -10.05 0.53 22.63
C THR A 19 -9.76 1.85 21.91
N THR A 20 -8.61 1.93 21.23
CA THR A 20 -8.13 3.15 20.55
C THR A 20 -8.97 3.50 19.33
N GLU A 21 -9.88 4.46 19.47
CA GLU A 21 -10.60 5.04 18.33
C GLU A 21 -9.65 5.85 17.44
N ARG A 22 -9.66 5.57 16.14
CA ARG A 22 -8.77 6.21 15.17
C ARG A 22 -9.49 6.92 14.05
N VAL A 23 -10.80 6.80 13.94
CA VAL A 23 -11.51 7.42 12.81
C VAL A 23 -11.55 8.94 12.99
N THR A 24 -10.76 9.62 12.16
CA THR A 24 -10.82 11.05 11.93
C THR A 24 -10.68 11.31 10.44
N ALA A 25 -11.19 12.43 9.94
CA ALA A 25 -11.04 12.79 8.53
C ALA A 25 -9.56 12.82 8.10
N GLY A 26 -8.68 13.33 8.97
CA GLY A 26 -7.24 13.38 8.74
C GLY A 26 -6.62 11.99 8.62
N HIS A 27 -6.97 11.04 9.51
CA HIS A 27 -6.42 9.69 9.46
C HIS A 27 -6.92 8.92 8.23
N LEU A 28 -8.19 9.05 7.87
CA LEU A 28 -8.74 8.39 6.67
C LEU A 28 -8.08 8.92 5.40
N LEU A 29 -7.86 10.23 5.30
CA LEU A 29 -7.11 10.81 4.19
C LEU A 29 -5.65 10.33 4.18
N GLY A 30 -5.02 10.25 5.35
CA GLY A 30 -3.68 9.68 5.51
C GLY A 30 -3.57 8.26 4.96
N GLU A 31 -4.54 7.40 5.25
CA GLU A 31 -4.60 6.02 4.74
C GLU A 31 -4.79 5.95 3.22
N ILE A 32 -5.62 6.84 2.64
CA ILE A 32 -5.76 6.95 1.19
C ILE A 32 -4.41 7.28 0.56
N VAL A 33 -3.73 8.31 1.06
CA VAL A 33 -2.43 8.77 0.54
C VAL A 33 -1.36 7.70 0.68
N ALA A 34 -1.24 7.09 1.88
CA ALA A 34 -0.29 6.01 2.15
C ALA A 34 -0.52 4.82 1.21
N THR A 35 -1.76 4.37 1.07
CA THR A 35 -2.05 3.18 0.24
C THR A 35 -1.87 3.49 -1.24
N ALA A 36 -2.26 4.68 -1.71
CA ALA A 36 -2.08 5.09 -3.09
C ALA A 36 -0.61 5.13 -3.50
N GLY A 37 0.25 5.76 -2.69
CA GLY A 37 1.67 5.81 -3.01
C GLY A 37 2.35 4.45 -2.88
N LEU A 38 1.96 3.62 -1.92
CA LEU A 38 2.50 2.25 -1.80
C LEU A 38 2.20 1.42 -3.04
N VAL A 39 0.94 1.43 -3.49
CA VAL A 39 0.52 0.70 -4.69
C VAL A 39 1.20 1.27 -5.93
N LEU A 40 1.34 2.59 -6.04
CA LEU A 40 2.07 3.23 -7.13
C LEU A 40 3.54 2.81 -7.17
N VAL A 41 4.23 2.77 -6.02
CA VAL A 41 5.62 2.30 -5.91
C VAL A 41 5.73 0.87 -6.40
N ILE A 42 4.89 -0.04 -5.89
CA ILE A 42 4.91 -1.46 -6.27
C ILE A 42 4.68 -1.62 -7.79
N LEU A 43 3.64 -0.97 -8.31
CA LEU A 43 3.27 -1.12 -9.73
C LEU A 43 4.25 -0.42 -10.67
N SER A 44 4.85 0.71 -10.27
CA SER A 44 5.89 1.38 -11.08
C SER A 44 7.13 0.51 -11.24
N LEU A 45 7.55 -0.18 -10.17
CA LEU A 45 8.67 -1.12 -10.22
C LEU A 45 8.35 -2.34 -11.06
N ALA A 46 7.15 -2.91 -10.92
CA ALA A 46 6.70 -4.02 -11.76
C ALA A 46 6.65 -3.63 -13.24
N ARG A 47 6.04 -2.49 -13.57
CA ARG A 47 5.86 -2.00 -14.95
C ARG A 47 7.15 -1.56 -15.62
N THR A 48 8.16 -1.20 -14.84
CA THR A 48 9.48 -0.81 -15.36
C THR A 48 10.53 -1.91 -15.24
N ASN A 49 10.11 -3.14 -14.93
CA ASN A 49 10.97 -4.31 -14.78
C ASN A 49 12.11 -4.12 -13.74
N ARG A 50 11.81 -3.42 -12.64
CA ARG A 50 12.70 -3.14 -11.51
C ARG A 50 12.29 -3.91 -10.24
N GLY A 51 11.70 -5.08 -10.42
CA GLY A 51 11.27 -5.97 -9.33
C GLY A 51 12.32 -6.22 -8.23
N PRO A 52 13.63 -6.37 -8.54
CA PRO A 52 14.66 -6.55 -7.51
C PRO A 52 14.74 -5.42 -6.47
N LEU A 53 14.28 -4.21 -6.79
CA LEU A 53 14.27 -3.07 -5.86
C LEU A 53 13.02 -3.01 -4.97
N ALA A 54 12.04 -3.89 -5.19
CA ALA A 54 10.73 -3.80 -4.55
C ALA A 54 10.81 -3.86 -3.02
N ALA A 55 11.61 -4.77 -2.46
CA ALA A 55 11.72 -4.91 -1.01
C ALA A 55 12.24 -3.62 -0.34
N ALA A 56 13.32 -3.05 -0.88
CA ALA A 56 13.91 -1.82 -0.36
C ALA A 56 12.97 -0.62 -0.56
N ALA A 57 12.35 -0.49 -1.73
CA ALA A 57 11.45 0.63 -2.03
C ALA A 57 10.16 0.58 -1.22
N VAL A 58 9.56 -0.60 -1.02
CA VAL A 58 8.38 -0.78 -0.17
C VAL A 58 8.73 -0.45 1.27
N GLY A 59 9.85 -0.96 1.79
CA GLY A 59 10.31 -0.65 3.15
C GLY A 59 10.55 0.85 3.35
N ALA A 60 11.24 1.49 2.41
CA ALA A 60 11.49 2.93 2.44
C ALA A 60 10.19 3.75 2.38
N TYR A 61 9.24 3.35 1.53
CA TYR A 61 7.96 4.04 1.40
C TYR A 61 7.12 3.90 2.67
N ILE A 62 6.99 2.70 3.24
CA ILE A 62 6.25 2.50 4.50
C ILE A 62 6.91 3.29 5.64
N GLY A 63 8.25 3.26 5.74
CA GLY A 63 8.98 4.05 6.74
C GLY A 63 8.74 5.55 6.60
N ALA A 64 8.76 6.08 5.37
CA ALA A 64 8.42 7.48 5.11
C ALA A 64 6.94 7.78 5.44
N ALA A 65 6.01 6.94 4.98
CA ALA A 65 4.58 7.11 5.18
C ALA A 65 4.19 7.07 6.65
N TYR A 66 4.85 6.24 7.46
CA TYR A 66 4.72 6.25 8.92
C TYR A 66 5.00 7.64 9.51
N TRP A 67 5.95 8.39 8.95
CA TRP A 67 6.33 9.72 9.42
C TRP A 67 5.46 10.85 8.86
N PHE A 68 5.15 10.83 7.55
CA PHE A 68 4.46 11.96 6.91
C PHE A 68 2.93 11.86 6.96
N THR A 69 2.35 10.68 7.23
CA THR A 69 0.90 10.54 7.35
C THR A 69 0.44 10.65 8.79
N SER A 70 -0.68 11.35 9.00
CA SER A 70 -1.31 11.49 10.32
C SER A 70 -1.79 10.16 10.90
N SER A 71 -2.07 9.14 10.07
CA SER A 71 -2.57 7.84 10.49
C SER A 71 -1.48 6.86 10.94
N THR A 72 -0.20 7.18 10.75
CA THR A 72 0.95 6.25 10.88
C THR A 72 0.95 5.10 9.85
N SER A 73 0.33 5.32 8.68
CA SER A 73 0.34 4.42 7.51
C SER A 73 0.07 2.94 7.81
N PHE A 74 -1.18 2.58 8.10
CA PHE A 74 -1.56 1.17 8.18
C PHE A 74 -1.43 0.50 6.80
N ALA A 75 -2.02 1.14 5.77
CA ALA A 75 -1.87 0.82 4.34
C ALA A 75 -2.04 -0.67 3.96
N ASN A 76 -2.69 -1.45 4.84
CA ASN A 76 -2.77 -2.90 4.77
C ASN A 76 -3.91 -3.41 5.66
N PRO A 77 -4.96 -4.03 5.08
CA PRO A 77 -6.08 -4.55 5.84
C PRO A 77 -5.71 -5.60 6.89
N ALA A 78 -4.71 -6.45 6.61
CA ALA A 78 -4.25 -7.47 7.55
C ALA A 78 -3.52 -6.86 8.77
N VAL A 79 -2.73 -5.81 8.56
CA VAL A 79 -2.11 -5.03 9.64
C VAL A 79 -3.19 -4.34 10.47
N THR A 80 -4.19 -3.75 9.81
CA THR A 80 -5.33 -3.10 10.46
C THR A 80 -6.09 -4.05 11.37
N LEU A 81 -6.39 -5.27 10.90
CA LEU A 81 -7.01 -6.30 11.72
C LEU A 81 -6.10 -6.81 12.84
N GLY A 82 -4.80 -6.99 12.58
CA GLY A 82 -3.85 -7.44 13.61
C GLY A 82 -3.76 -6.48 14.79
N ARG A 83 -3.84 -5.17 14.52
CA ARG A 83 -3.78 -4.10 15.53
C ARG A 83 -5.03 -4.01 16.40
N VAL A 84 -6.09 -4.77 16.10
CA VAL A 84 -7.22 -4.95 17.03
C VAL A 84 -6.81 -5.73 18.28
N PHE A 85 -5.78 -6.57 18.21
CA PHE A 85 -5.39 -7.50 19.29
C PHE A 85 -4.29 -6.95 20.21
N THR A 86 -4.13 -5.62 20.27
CA THR A 86 -3.19 -4.96 21.19
C THR A 86 -3.80 -3.66 21.69
N ASP A 87 -4.00 -3.53 23.00
CA ASP A 87 -4.50 -2.28 23.62
C ASP A 87 -3.34 -1.39 24.05
N THR A 88 -2.59 -0.92 23.07
CA THR A 88 -1.41 -0.05 23.22
C THR A 88 -1.53 1.15 22.28
N PHE A 89 -0.52 2.02 22.23
CA PHE A 89 -0.48 3.10 21.23
C PHE A 89 -0.55 2.59 19.78
N ALA A 90 -0.24 1.31 19.55
CA ALA A 90 -0.38 0.66 18.26
C ALA A 90 -1.82 0.18 18.00
N GLY A 91 -2.70 0.11 18.98
CA GLY A 91 -4.04 -0.46 18.86
C GLY A 91 -4.99 0.30 17.92
N ILE A 92 -6.02 -0.37 17.40
CA ILE A 92 -7.17 0.23 16.72
C ILE A 92 -8.47 -0.46 17.13
N ALA A 93 -9.47 0.31 17.56
CA ALA A 93 -10.77 -0.23 17.95
C ALA A 93 -11.42 -1.00 16.78
N PRO A 94 -12.13 -2.12 17.03
CA PRO A 94 -12.79 -2.89 15.98
C PRO A 94 -13.73 -2.06 15.08
N THR A 95 -14.41 -1.08 15.68
CA THR A 95 -15.28 -0.08 15.04
C THR A 95 -14.55 0.79 14.01
N SER A 96 -13.27 1.07 14.25
CA SER A 96 -12.40 1.86 13.38
C SER A 96 -11.83 1.08 12.19
N VAL A 97 -11.91 -0.27 12.18
CA VAL A 97 -11.30 -1.11 11.14
C VAL A 97 -11.94 -0.90 9.76
N LEU A 98 -13.27 -0.99 9.68
CA LEU A 98 -13.96 -0.95 8.39
C LEU A 98 -13.75 0.39 7.65
N PRO A 99 -13.83 1.57 8.32
CA PRO A 99 -13.48 2.84 7.70
C PRO A 99 -12.04 2.91 7.19
N PHE A 100 -11.07 2.36 7.93
CA PHE A 100 -9.66 2.31 7.50
C PHE A 100 -9.48 1.41 6.27
N VAL A 101 -10.10 0.23 6.25
CA VAL A 101 -10.05 -0.66 5.09
C VAL A 101 -10.69 0.00 3.86
N ALA A 102 -11.81 0.70 4.03
CA ALA A 102 -12.43 1.46 2.94
C ALA A 102 -11.49 2.54 2.38
N ALA A 103 -10.84 3.31 3.25
CA ALA A 103 -9.84 4.31 2.86
C ALA A 103 -8.65 3.66 2.10
N GLN A 104 -8.16 2.52 2.56
CA GLN A 104 -7.10 1.76 1.89
C GLN A 104 -7.52 1.27 0.51
N LEU A 105 -8.76 0.77 0.34
CA LEU A 105 -9.28 0.37 -0.97
C LEU A 105 -9.39 1.55 -1.94
N ILE A 106 -9.84 2.71 -1.47
CA ILE A 106 -9.85 3.95 -2.27
C ILE A 106 -8.43 4.33 -2.68
N GLY A 107 -7.49 4.34 -1.73
CA GLY A 107 -6.08 4.60 -2.00
C GLY A 107 -5.50 3.64 -3.03
N ALA A 108 -5.77 2.34 -2.90
CA ALA A 108 -5.33 1.33 -3.85
C ALA A 108 -5.87 1.58 -5.26
N ALA A 109 -7.16 1.90 -5.39
CA ALA A 109 -7.76 2.24 -6.68
C ALA A 109 -7.09 3.47 -7.33
N ILE A 110 -6.82 4.52 -6.55
CA ILE A 110 -6.08 5.70 -7.00
C ILE A 110 -4.66 5.33 -7.44
N GLY A 111 -3.93 4.55 -6.63
CA GLY A 111 -2.57 4.10 -6.95
C GLY A 111 -2.51 3.28 -8.24
N VAL A 112 -3.48 2.38 -8.47
CA VAL A 112 -3.62 1.65 -9.73
C VAL A 112 -3.87 2.62 -10.89
N GLY A 113 -4.81 3.55 -10.76
CA GLY A 113 -5.13 4.54 -11.79
C GLY A 113 -3.92 5.39 -12.18
N LEU A 114 -3.16 5.87 -11.19
CA LEU A 114 -1.92 6.62 -11.40
C LEU A 114 -0.86 5.76 -12.10
N ALA A 115 -0.69 4.49 -11.69
CA ALA A 115 0.27 3.60 -12.32
C ALA A 115 -0.08 3.31 -13.79
N LEU A 116 -1.37 3.13 -14.11
CA LEU A 116 -1.84 2.96 -15.48
C LEU A 116 -1.59 4.21 -16.33
N PHE A 117 -1.83 5.38 -15.77
CA PHE A 117 -1.66 6.66 -16.45
C PHE A 117 -0.18 7.00 -16.70
N LEU A 118 0.68 6.84 -15.68
CA LEU A 118 2.09 7.22 -15.76
C LEU A 118 2.97 6.17 -16.46
N PHE A 119 2.58 4.90 -16.43
CA PHE A 119 3.34 3.78 -17.00
C PHE A 119 2.50 2.96 -17.99
N PRO A 120 2.17 3.50 -19.19
CA PRO A 120 1.29 2.84 -20.17
C PRO A 120 1.92 1.63 -20.88
N GLY A 121 3.19 1.30 -20.60
CA GLY A 121 4.03 0.39 -21.40
C GLY A 121 3.48 -1.02 -21.67
N ALA A 122 2.67 -1.59 -20.77
CA ALA A 122 2.07 -2.91 -20.98
C ALA A 122 1.03 -2.92 -22.13
N ALA A 123 0.30 -1.82 -22.32
CA ALA A 123 -0.66 -1.68 -23.44
C ALA A 123 0.06 -1.41 -24.77
N ARG A 124 1.20 -0.71 -24.72
CA ARG A 124 1.98 -0.35 -25.92
C ARG A 124 2.76 -1.54 -26.49
N ALA A 125 3.37 -2.35 -25.61
CA ALA A 125 4.03 -3.60 -26.01
C ALA A 125 3.05 -4.60 -26.66
N ALA A 126 1.81 -4.69 -26.18
CA ALA A 126 0.78 -5.52 -26.82
C ALA A 126 0.34 -4.96 -28.20
N GLY A 127 0.24 -3.64 -28.34
CA GLY A 127 -0.08 -2.99 -29.62
C GLY A 127 1.00 -3.19 -30.69
N ASP A 128 2.28 -3.09 -30.31
CA ASP A 128 3.41 -3.29 -31.22
C ASP A 128 3.57 -4.75 -31.66
N LEU A 129 3.10 -5.71 -30.84
CA LEU A 129 3.03 -7.13 -31.19
C LEU A 129 1.85 -7.44 -32.14
N VAL A 130 0.76 -6.68 -32.06
CA VAL A 130 -0.44 -6.86 -32.91
C VAL A 130 -0.29 -6.16 -34.26
N VAL A 131 0.46 -5.06 -34.34
CA VAL A 131 0.75 -4.35 -35.60
C VAL A 131 2.26 -4.24 -35.78
N PRO A 132 2.90 -5.22 -36.45
CA PRO A 132 4.31 -5.14 -36.76
C PRO A 132 4.54 -3.97 -37.73
N VAL A 133 5.08 -2.86 -37.24
CA VAL A 133 5.59 -1.79 -38.10
C VAL A 133 6.80 -2.36 -38.82
N THR A 134 6.60 -2.79 -40.06
CA THR A 134 7.70 -3.30 -40.88
C THR A 134 8.54 -2.11 -41.30
N SER A 135 9.65 -1.87 -40.59
CA SER A 135 10.68 -0.93 -41.04
C SER A 135 11.23 -1.44 -42.37
N THR A 136 10.74 -0.86 -43.46
CA THR A 136 11.28 -1.09 -44.79
C THR A 136 12.68 -0.49 -44.81
N SER A 137 13.70 -1.32 -44.63
CA SER A 137 15.10 -0.95 -44.84
C SER A 137 15.33 -0.78 -46.33
N SER A 138 15.17 0.45 -46.84
CA SER A 138 15.60 0.81 -48.19
C SER A 138 17.13 0.92 -48.21
N HIS A 139 17.80 -0.19 -48.50
CA HIS A 139 19.18 -0.15 -48.97
C HIS A 139 19.16 0.14 -50.47
N THR A 140 19.58 1.34 -50.84
CA THR A 140 20.18 1.69 -52.14
C THR A 140 21.40 2.53 -51.87
#